data_AF-A0A8W7NYJ6-F1
#
_entry.id   AF-A0A8W7NYJ6-F1
#
_cell.length_a   1.000
_cell.length_b   1.000
_cell.length_c   1.000
_cell.angle_alpha   90.00
_cell.angle_beta   90.00
_cell.angle_gamma   90.00
#
_symmetry.space_group_name_H-M   'P 1'
#
loop_
_entity.id
_entity.type
_entity.pdbx_description
1 polymer ?
#
loop_
_entity_poly.entity_id
_entity_poly.type
_entity_poly.pdbx_seq_one_letter_code
_entity_poly.pdbx_strand_id
1 'polypeptide(L)'
;LRLASRCASAYCLCPPAAEMNTKRKPFTKPNEAASSSGPKKFRGGDDEEEEFESYFEAELANLDDDADTARIGLGPESENTCAKWSRPAPAPLDPAKDALVFQQIDIDNYIGQPMDGMPGAQVGPVPVMRMFGVTMEGNSVCAHVHGFLPYLYVAAPRGFSKAHLQEFRAALDKAVLHDMRTNKDNVQEAVLEVELVERQSIMGYNGEDLFTFIRVTVALPKLLAAVKRLLEREQLMPSMDFQDCRVYESNIDFDIRFMVDTGVVGCSWIELPAGSWTARRKGVQPVPETRCQLEVDVAFNAFVAHDPEGEWAKVAPFRILSFDIECAGRKGIFPEPQHDPVIQIANMVIRQGEQEPFLRNVFTLNTCAPIVGAQVLSHKTEQELLDRWACFVRELDPDILTGYNINNFDVPY
;
A
#
# COMPACT_ATOMS: atom_id res chain seq x y z
N LEU A 1 7.15 -27.28 21.99
CA LEU A 1 7.18 -26.45 23.22
C LEU A 1 8.18 -25.33 22.95
N ARG A 2 7.82 -24.13 22.48
CA ARG A 2 6.68 -23.25 22.76
C ARG A 2 5.88 -22.92 21.50
N LEU A 3 4.56 -22.92 21.63
CA LEU A 3 3.57 -22.36 20.70
C LEU A 3 2.99 -21.10 21.37
N ALA A 4 2.81 -20.03 20.59
CA ALA A 4 2.06 -18.76 20.78
C ALA A 4 2.95 -17.62 20.22
N SER A 5 2.51 -16.67 19.40
CA SER A 5 1.21 -16.02 19.19
C SER A 5 1.24 -15.34 17.79
N ARG A 6 0.34 -15.65 16.84
CA ARG A 6 -0.88 -14.93 16.43
C ARG A 6 -0.72 -13.47 15.93
N CYS A 7 -1.21 -13.29 14.69
CA CYS A 7 -1.95 -12.16 14.11
C CYS A 7 -1.20 -10.85 13.74
N ALA A 8 -0.84 -10.73 12.47
CA ALA A 8 -1.12 -9.54 11.65
C ALA A 8 -1.00 -9.90 10.15
N SER A 9 -2.12 -10.13 9.50
CA SER A 9 -2.23 -10.19 8.04
C SER A 9 -3.70 -10.04 7.69
N ALA A 10 -4.13 -8.78 7.57
CA ALA A 10 -5.41 -8.43 6.98
C ALA A 10 -5.10 -7.72 5.66
N TYR A 11 -4.69 -8.50 4.66
CA TYR A 11 -4.74 -8.04 3.28
C TYR A 11 -6.17 -8.25 2.76
N CYS A 12 -6.82 -7.14 2.43
CA CYS A 12 -8.05 -7.12 1.64
C CYS A 12 -7.76 -7.69 0.24
N LEU A 13 -7.87 -9.00 0.09
CA LEU A 13 -7.91 -9.65 -1.22
C LEU A 13 -9.31 -9.47 -1.81
N CYS A 14 -9.43 -8.53 -2.75
CA CYS A 14 -10.60 -8.44 -3.63
C CYS A 14 -10.55 -9.63 -4.63
N PRO A 15 -11.56 -10.50 -4.71
CA PRO A 15 -11.58 -11.57 -5.70
C PRO A 15 -11.80 -10.99 -7.12
N PRO A 16 -11.21 -11.57 -8.17
CA PRO A 16 -11.40 -11.11 -9.54
C PRO A 16 -12.84 -11.35 -10.01
N ALA A 17 -13.35 -10.38 -10.77
CA ALA A 17 -14.70 -10.34 -11.32
C ALA A 17 -15.05 -11.63 -12.09
N ALA A 18 -16.07 -12.34 -11.62
CA ALA A 18 -16.71 -13.41 -12.36
C ALA A 18 -17.66 -12.81 -13.42
N GLU A 19 -17.48 -13.20 -14.67
CA GLU A 19 -18.33 -12.83 -15.81
C GLU A 19 -19.82 -13.15 -15.52
N MET A 20 -20.64 -12.10 -15.40
CA MET A 20 -22.10 -12.22 -15.31
C MET A 20 -22.67 -12.66 -16.66
N ASN A 21 -22.95 -13.95 -16.81
CA ASN A 21 -23.66 -14.49 -17.96
C ASN A 21 -25.16 -14.17 -17.86
N THR A 22 -25.62 -13.24 -18.70
CA THR A 22 -27.01 -12.79 -18.83
C THR A 22 -27.90 -13.86 -19.47
N LYS A 23 -28.66 -14.63 -18.68
CA LYS A 23 -29.90 -15.28 -19.17
C LYS A 23 -31.00 -15.27 -18.10
N ARG A 24 -31.92 -14.30 -18.21
CA ARG A 24 -33.22 -14.27 -17.54
C ARG A 24 -34.04 -15.52 -17.90
N LYS A 25 -34.61 -16.20 -16.89
CA LYS A 25 -35.76 -17.10 -17.04
C LYS A 25 -36.94 -16.54 -16.24
N PRO A 26 -38.17 -16.52 -16.80
CA PRO A 26 -39.34 -15.99 -16.11
C PRO A 26 -39.88 -16.99 -15.08
N PHE A 27 -40.24 -16.49 -13.90
CA PHE A 27 -40.92 -17.26 -12.86
C PHE A 27 -42.42 -17.37 -13.17
N THR A 28 -42.92 -18.59 -13.25
CA THR A 28 -44.32 -18.96 -13.43
C THR A 28 -45.10 -18.89 -12.11
N LYS A 29 -46.30 -18.29 -12.14
CA LYS A 29 -47.27 -18.28 -11.03
C LYS A 29 -47.86 -19.67 -10.77
N PRO A 30 -48.19 -20.04 -9.52
CA PRO A 30 -49.22 -21.02 -9.23
C PRO A 30 -50.56 -20.35 -8.85
N ASN A 31 -51.63 -21.03 -9.25
CA ASN A 31 -53.03 -20.64 -9.14
C ASN A 31 -53.61 -20.71 -7.72
N GLU A 32 -54.71 -19.99 -7.57
CA GLU A 32 -55.59 -19.82 -6.41
C GLU A 32 -56.21 -21.12 -5.86
N ALA A 33 -56.40 -21.14 -4.53
CA ALA A 33 -57.50 -21.87 -3.90
C ALA A 33 -58.06 -21.03 -2.74
N ALA A 34 -59.34 -20.68 -2.85
CA ALA A 34 -60.09 -19.87 -1.90
C ALA A 34 -60.54 -20.69 -0.68
N SER A 35 -60.51 -20.08 0.51
CA SER A 35 -61.53 -20.33 1.54
C SER A 35 -61.66 -19.13 2.48
N SER A 36 -62.91 -18.81 2.79
CA SER A 36 -63.40 -17.62 3.47
C SER A 36 -63.48 -17.79 4.99
N SER A 37 -63.15 -16.75 5.76
CA SER A 37 -63.87 -16.40 6.99
C SER A 37 -63.51 -14.97 7.43
N GLY A 38 -64.54 -14.21 7.80
CA GLY A 38 -64.50 -12.79 8.14
C GLY A 38 -63.99 -12.46 9.56
N PRO A 39 -64.16 -11.21 10.02
CA PRO A 39 -63.10 -10.44 10.65
C PRO A 39 -63.12 -10.47 12.18
N LYS A 40 -61.94 -10.34 12.81
CA LYS A 40 -61.82 -9.97 14.23
C LYS A 40 -61.12 -8.61 14.37
N LYS A 41 -61.88 -7.65 14.89
CA LYS A 41 -61.37 -6.39 15.46
C LYS A 41 -60.77 -6.65 16.85
N PHE A 42 -59.61 -6.05 17.14
CA PHE A 42 -59.20 -5.55 18.46
C PHE A 42 -58.14 -4.45 18.17
N ARG A 43 -58.49 -3.16 18.27
CA ARG A 43 -58.48 -2.25 19.44
C ARG A 43 -57.09 -1.62 19.64
N GLY A 44 -57.00 -0.32 19.37
CA GLY A 44 -55.79 0.48 19.50
C GLY A 44 -55.40 0.79 20.94
N GLY A 45 -54.13 1.15 21.09
CA GLY A 45 -53.47 1.70 22.26
C GLY A 45 -52.13 2.26 21.81
N ASP A 46 -51.81 3.45 22.30
CA ASP A 46 -50.62 4.26 22.01
C ASP A 46 -49.32 3.47 22.24
N ASP A 47 -48.35 3.62 21.33
CA ASP A 47 -46.93 3.42 21.64
C ASP A 47 -46.19 4.61 21.01
N GLU A 48 -45.61 5.41 21.89
CA GLU A 48 -44.83 6.61 21.62
C GLU A 48 -43.60 6.26 20.77
N GLU A 49 -43.41 6.98 19.66
CA GLU A 49 -42.17 6.90 18.88
C GLU A 49 -41.04 7.55 19.71
N GLU A 50 -40.22 6.74 20.37
CA GLU A 50 -38.93 7.19 20.91
C GLU A 50 -37.99 7.53 19.74
N GLU A 51 -37.88 8.82 19.41
CA GLU A 51 -36.78 9.36 18.62
C GLU A 51 -35.45 9.12 19.37
N PHE A 52 -34.67 8.15 18.88
CA PHE A 52 -33.26 8.04 19.25
C PHE A 52 -32.50 9.18 18.56
N GLU A 53 -32.32 10.31 19.25
CA GLU A 53 -31.33 11.33 18.89
C GLU A 53 -29.98 10.65 18.67
N SER A 54 -29.37 10.90 17.50
CA SER A 54 -28.05 10.35 17.24
C SER A 54 -27.04 11.05 18.15
N TYR A 55 -26.10 10.29 18.71
CA TYR A 55 -25.01 10.82 19.56
C TYR A 55 -24.27 12.01 18.92
N PHE A 56 -24.27 12.08 17.58
CA PHE A 56 -23.74 13.17 16.78
C PHE A 56 -24.52 14.49 16.92
N GLU A 57 -25.86 14.45 16.95
CA GLU A 57 -26.70 15.64 17.16
C GLU A 57 -26.55 16.18 18.58
N ALA A 58 -26.42 15.29 19.56
CA ALA A 58 -26.17 15.68 20.96
C ALA A 58 -24.77 16.31 21.15
N GLU A 59 -23.76 15.87 20.40
CA GLU A 59 -22.42 16.46 20.42
C GLU A 59 -22.38 17.84 19.73
N LEU A 60 -23.14 18.02 18.66
CA LEU A 60 -23.37 19.32 18.00
C LEU A 60 -24.09 20.32 18.91
N ALA A 61 -25.11 19.89 19.65
CA ALA A 61 -25.87 20.74 20.56
C ALA A 61 -25.05 21.22 21.77
N ASN A 62 -24.11 20.41 22.25
CA ASN A 62 -23.26 20.75 23.39
C ASN A 62 -22.11 21.72 23.05
N LEU A 63 -21.86 22.00 21.77
CA LEU A 63 -20.86 22.98 21.33
C LEU A 63 -21.39 24.44 21.34
N ASP A 64 -22.71 24.63 21.43
CA ASP A 64 -23.34 25.96 21.43
C ASP A 64 -23.28 26.68 22.80
N ASP A 65 -23.05 25.94 23.90
CA ASP A 65 -23.15 26.49 25.27
C ASP A 65 -21.84 27.09 25.83
N ASP A 66 -20.70 26.93 25.15
CA ASP A 66 -19.40 27.51 25.56
C ASP A 66 -18.96 28.73 24.70
N ALA A 67 -19.88 29.35 23.96
CA ALA A 67 -19.61 30.56 23.17
C ALA A 67 -19.72 31.84 24.03
N ASP A 68 -18.63 32.17 24.71
CA ASP A 68 -18.42 33.51 25.27
C ASP A 68 -18.55 34.55 24.13
N THR A 69 -19.55 35.44 24.24
CA THR A 69 -19.93 36.44 23.24
C THR A 69 -18.76 37.32 22.74
N ALA A 70 -18.07 36.87 21.68
CA ALA A 70 -17.08 37.64 20.96
C ALA A 70 -17.66 38.14 19.63
N ARG A 71 -17.72 39.47 19.54
CA ARG A 71 -18.21 40.30 18.43
C ARG A 71 -17.77 39.79 17.06
N ILE A 72 -18.75 39.69 16.15
CA ILE A 72 -18.59 39.49 14.71
C ILE A 72 -17.66 40.58 14.16
N GLY A 73 -16.41 40.21 13.94
CA GLY A 73 -15.42 41.00 13.21
C GLY A 73 -14.95 40.20 12.01
N LEU A 74 -14.91 40.84 10.84
CA LEU A 74 -14.17 40.35 9.67
C LEU A 74 -12.68 40.31 10.03
N GLY A 75 -12.26 39.24 10.70
CA GLY A 75 -10.88 38.99 11.11
C GLY A 75 -10.06 38.32 10.01
N PRO A 76 -8.73 38.27 10.13
CA PRO A 76 -7.79 37.80 9.10
C PRO A 76 -7.80 36.27 8.87
N GLU A 77 -8.85 35.59 9.30
CA GLU A 77 -9.09 34.15 9.12
C GLU A 77 -9.50 33.80 7.67
N SER A 78 -9.92 34.80 6.89
CA SER A 78 -10.55 34.61 5.58
C SER A 78 -9.59 34.50 4.41
N GLU A 79 -8.28 34.60 4.59
CA GLU A 79 -7.29 34.23 3.57
C GLU A 79 -5.86 34.17 4.13
N ASN A 80 -5.36 32.95 4.41
CA ASN A 80 -3.96 32.51 4.26
C ASN A 80 -3.76 31.15 4.97
N THR A 81 -3.95 30.03 4.27
CA THR A 81 -3.65 28.70 4.86
C THR A 81 -2.99 27.78 3.84
N CYS A 82 -1.68 27.96 3.65
CA CYS A 82 -0.78 26.94 3.09
C CYS A 82 0.10 26.37 4.24
N ALA A 83 0.58 27.23 5.14
CA ALA A 83 1.39 26.81 6.29
C ALA A 83 0.65 25.93 7.33
N LYS A 84 -0.68 25.96 7.40
CA LYS A 84 -1.46 25.13 8.35
C LYS A 84 -1.65 23.67 7.89
N TRP A 85 -1.59 23.41 6.58
CA TRP A 85 -1.86 22.08 6.03
C TRP A 85 -0.60 21.25 5.88
N SER A 86 0.51 21.87 5.46
CA SER A 86 1.77 21.20 5.19
C SER A 86 2.34 20.47 6.42
N ARG A 87 3.15 19.43 6.19
CA ARG A 87 3.98 18.81 7.23
C ARG A 87 5.02 19.81 7.78
N PRO A 88 5.43 19.68 9.05
CA PRO A 88 6.55 20.46 9.57
C PRO A 88 7.79 20.21 8.71
N ALA A 89 8.64 21.23 8.52
CA ALA A 89 9.87 21.04 7.75
C ALA A 89 10.83 20.09 8.49
N PRO A 90 11.48 19.14 7.80
CA PRO A 90 12.43 18.24 8.44
C PRO A 90 13.64 19.01 8.95
N ALA A 91 14.18 18.56 10.08
CA ALA A 91 15.45 19.05 10.57
C ALA A 91 16.56 18.76 9.53
N PRO A 92 17.61 19.60 9.43
CA PRO A 92 18.76 19.30 8.58
C PRO A 92 19.45 18.02 9.06
N LEU A 93 19.48 17.00 8.22
CA LEU A 93 20.18 15.73 8.47
C LEU A 93 21.48 15.65 7.65
N ASP A 94 22.56 15.23 8.30
CA ASP A 94 23.85 14.87 7.72
C ASP A 94 23.93 13.33 7.62
N PRO A 95 23.79 12.73 6.43
CA PRO A 95 23.78 11.28 6.28
C PRO A 95 25.04 10.58 6.80
N ALA A 96 26.16 11.30 6.94
CA ALA A 96 27.40 10.74 7.47
C ALA A 96 27.42 10.63 9.01
N LYS A 97 26.52 11.31 9.72
CA LYS A 97 26.52 11.43 11.18
C LYS A 97 25.20 11.07 11.83
N ASP A 98 24.10 11.30 11.11
CA ASP A 98 22.75 11.15 11.63
C ASP A 98 22.13 9.84 11.14
N ALA A 99 21.48 9.14 12.05
CA ALA A 99 20.58 8.05 11.69
C ALA A 99 19.21 8.61 11.28
N LEU A 100 18.56 7.97 10.31
CA LEU A 100 17.17 8.28 9.95
C LEU A 100 16.27 7.16 10.44
N VAL A 101 15.29 7.50 11.28
CA VAL A 101 14.37 6.55 11.90
C VAL A 101 12.94 6.91 11.52
N PHE A 102 12.19 5.96 10.95
CA PHE A 102 10.80 6.16 10.53
C PHE A 102 9.99 4.88 10.67
N GLN A 103 8.68 5.02 10.89
CA GLN A 103 7.76 3.89 10.85
C GLN A 103 7.27 3.71 9.43
N GLN A 104 7.56 2.55 8.83
CA GLN A 104 7.10 2.22 7.48
C GLN A 104 5.58 1.93 7.50
N ILE A 105 4.85 2.31 6.46
CA ILE A 105 3.41 2.03 6.31
C ILE A 105 3.09 1.27 5.02
N ASP A 106 3.89 1.48 3.96
CA ASP A 106 3.69 0.84 2.68
C ASP A 106 5.04 0.49 2.02
N ILE A 107 5.05 -0.60 1.26
CA ILE A 107 6.22 -1.08 0.53
C ILE A 107 5.79 -1.46 -0.88
N ASP A 108 6.52 -0.97 -1.86
CA ASP A 108 6.41 -1.43 -3.24
C ASP A 108 7.78 -1.67 -3.87
N ASN A 109 7.79 -2.06 -5.14
CA ASN A 109 9.01 -2.16 -5.92
C ASN A 109 8.80 -1.60 -7.33
N TYR A 110 9.90 -1.17 -7.94
CA TYR A 110 9.94 -0.75 -9.34
C TYR A 110 11.20 -1.25 -10.03
N ILE A 111 11.19 -1.25 -11.36
CA ILE A 111 12.37 -1.62 -12.17
C ILE A 111 13.20 -0.36 -12.39
N GLY A 112 14.42 -0.37 -11.86
CA GLY A 112 15.38 0.72 -11.96
C GLY A 112 16.69 0.31 -12.61
N GLN A 113 17.68 1.20 -12.49
CA GLN A 113 19.08 0.93 -12.82
C GLN A 113 19.87 0.71 -11.53
N PRO A 114 20.95 -0.09 -11.59
CA PRO A 114 21.81 -0.28 -10.43
C PRO A 114 22.45 1.05 -10.02
N MET A 115 22.64 1.22 -8.71
CA MET A 115 23.29 2.39 -8.14
C MET A 115 24.73 2.03 -7.74
N ASP A 116 25.68 2.87 -8.14
CA ASP A 116 27.10 2.70 -7.81
C ASP A 116 27.30 2.60 -6.30
N GLY A 117 28.04 1.58 -5.86
CA GLY A 117 28.33 1.33 -4.45
C GLY A 117 27.25 0.56 -3.68
N MET A 118 26.09 0.28 -4.30
CA MET A 118 25.06 -0.58 -3.72
C MET A 118 25.31 -2.07 -4.04
N PRO A 119 24.88 -3.01 -3.18
CA PRO A 119 25.03 -4.45 -3.44
C PRO A 119 24.14 -4.94 -4.58
N GLY A 120 24.31 -6.20 -4.97
CA GLY A 120 23.52 -6.84 -6.01
C GLY A 120 24.09 -6.64 -7.42
N ALA A 121 23.25 -6.83 -8.44
CA ALA A 121 23.67 -6.74 -9.83
C ALA A 121 24.12 -5.31 -10.18
N GLN A 122 25.26 -5.21 -10.87
CA GLN A 122 25.81 -3.93 -11.35
C GLN A 122 25.46 -3.65 -12.82
N VAL A 123 24.63 -4.52 -13.42
CA VAL A 123 24.12 -4.38 -14.78
C VAL A 123 22.60 -4.39 -14.71
N GLY A 124 21.98 -3.35 -15.25
CA GLY A 124 20.52 -3.21 -15.26
C GLY A 124 19.84 -4.13 -16.29
N PRO A 125 18.52 -4.34 -16.15
CA PRO A 125 17.63 -3.75 -15.14
C PRO A 125 17.70 -4.47 -13.78
N VAL A 126 17.40 -3.75 -12.69
CA VAL A 126 17.33 -4.30 -11.32
C VAL A 126 16.04 -3.89 -10.62
N PRO A 127 15.50 -4.70 -9.71
CA PRO A 127 14.39 -4.29 -8.86
C PRO A 127 14.91 -3.41 -7.71
N VAL A 128 14.20 -2.32 -7.43
CA VAL A 128 14.46 -1.43 -6.30
C VAL A 128 13.19 -1.41 -5.44
N MET A 129 13.32 -1.67 -4.14
CA MET A 129 12.19 -1.56 -3.22
C MET A 129 12.01 -0.10 -2.82
N ARG A 130 10.79 0.35 -2.58
CA ARG A 130 10.51 1.62 -1.89
C ARG A 130 9.76 1.34 -0.61
N MET A 131 10.22 1.92 0.48
CA MET A 131 9.51 1.95 1.75
C MET A 131 9.03 3.37 2.00
N PHE A 132 7.71 3.54 2.17
CA PHE A 132 7.10 4.79 2.56
C PHE A 132 6.79 4.78 4.04
N GLY A 133 6.95 5.92 4.71
CA GLY A 133 6.64 6.02 6.13
C GLY A 133 6.85 7.41 6.73
N VAL A 134 6.81 7.48 8.06
CA VAL A 134 6.77 8.74 8.80
C VAL A 134 7.71 8.70 10.01
N THR A 135 8.47 9.78 10.24
CA THR A 135 9.32 9.93 11.45
C THR A 135 8.48 10.29 12.68
N MET A 136 9.02 10.18 13.89
CA MET A 136 8.30 10.61 15.11
C MET A 136 7.94 12.10 15.11
N GLU A 137 8.68 12.92 14.37
CA GLU A 137 8.44 14.36 14.19
C GLU A 137 7.42 14.65 13.09
N GLY A 138 6.85 13.62 12.46
CA GLY A 138 5.80 13.76 11.45
C GLY A 138 6.29 14.07 10.03
N ASN A 139 7.56 13.79 9.72
CA ASN A 139 8.10 14.00 8.37
C ASN A 139 7.86 12.77 7.49
N SER A 140 7.42 12.97 6.25
CA SER A 140 7.25 11.86 5.29
C SER A 140 8.58 11.43 4.68
N VAL A 141 8.78 10.11 4.59
CA VAL A 141 10.00 9.45 4.13
C VAL A 141 9.69 8.50 3.00
N CYS A 142 10.50 8.54 1.94
CA CYS A 142 10.64 7.49 0.96
C CYS A 142 12.08 6.97 0.98
N ALA A 143 12.26 5.69 1.33
CA ALA A 143 13.55 5.02 1.28
C ALA A 143 13.59 4.05 0.09
N HIS A 144 14.46 4.32 -0.87
CA HIS A 144 14.79 3.43 -1.97
C HIS A 144 15.84 2.41 -1.51
N VAL A 145 15.48 1.14 -1.52
CA VAL A 145 16.31 0.05 -1.01
C VAL A 145 16.88 -0.77 -2.16
N HIS A 146 18.21 -0.81 -2.23
CA HIS A 146 18.94 -1.35 -3.37
C HIS A 146 19.56 -2.71 -3.08
N GLY A 147 19.67 -3.53 -4.13
CA GLY A 147 20.48 -4.74 -4.14
C GLY A 147 19.80 -6.02 -3.63
N PHE A 148 18.51 -5.95 -3.31
CA PHE A 148 17.72 -7.15 -3.02
C PHE A 148 17.33 -7.84 -4.33
N LEU A 149 17.65 -9.13 -4.49
CA LEU A 149 17.45 -9.86 -5.74
C LEU A 149 16.50 -11.04 -5.55
N PRO A 150 15.59 -11.28 -6.50
CA PRO A 150 14.66 -12.41 -6.45
C PRO A 150 15.39 -13.73 -6.64
N TYR A 151 14.95 -14.77 -5.93
CA TYR A 151 15.51 -16.10 -6.05
C TYR A 151 14.46 -17.19 -5.82
N LEU A 152 14.79 -18.42 -6.22
CA LEU A 152 14.04 -19.63 -5.90
C LEU A 152 15.00 -20.78 -5.56
N TYR A 153 14.44 -21.89 -5.07
CA TYR A 153 15.21 -23.10 -4.78
C TYR A 153 14.80 -24.26 -5.67
N VAL A 154 15.76 -25.06 -6.08
CA VAL A 154 15.57 -26.28 -6.88
C VAL A 154 16.24 -27.44 -6.16
N ALA A 155 15.56 -28.57 -6.00
CA ALA A 155 16.23 -29.78 -5.49
C ALA A 155 17.39 -30.15 -6.43
N ALA A 156 18.59 -30.38 -5.88
CA ALA A 156 19.75 -30.70 -6.72
C ALA A 156 19.62 -32.14 -7.27
N PRO A 157 19.84 -32.39 -8.58
CA PRO A 157 19.84 -33.74 -9.11
C PRO A 157 21.02 -34.54 -8.57
N ARG A 158 20.91 -35.87 -8.61
CA ARG A 158 21.95 -36.78 -8.11
C ARG A 158 23.27 -36.52 -8.84
N GLY A 159 24.35 -36.30 -8.08
CA GLY A 159 25.67 -36.02 -8.64
C GLY A 159 25.91 -34.56 -9.02
N PHE A 160 24.93 -33.67 -8.85
CA PHE A 160 25.15 -32.23 -8.98
C PHE A 160 26.18 -31.76 -7.94
N SER A 161 27.10 -30.89 -8.36
CA SER A 161 28.22 -30.45 -7.55
C SER A 161 28.69 -29.07 -8.00
N LYS A 162 29.62 -28.48 -7.25
CA LYS A 162 30.17 -27.15 -7.56
C LYS A 162 30.77 -27.05 -8.96
N ALA A 163 31.26 -28.15 -9.53
CA ALA A 163 31.82 -28.19 -10.88
C ALA A 163 30.77 -27.86 -11.98
N HIS A 164 29.49 -28.09 -11.69
CA HIS A 164 28.40 -27.94 -12.65
C HIS A 164 27.71 -26.57 -12.55
N LEU A 165 27.99 -25.76 -11.52
CA LEU A 165 27.28 -24.49 -11.27
C LEU A 165 27.42 -23.52 -12.44
N GLN A 166 28.63 -23.34 -12.97
CA GLN A 166 28.87 -22.38 -14.04
C GLN A 166 28.18 -22.80 -15.36
N GLU A 167 28.23 -24.09 -15.69
CA GLU A 167 27.54 -24.64 -16.87
C GLU A 167 26.02 -24.51 -16.72
N PHE A 168 25.48 -24.89 -15.57
CA PHE A 168 24.06 -24.82 -15.27
C PHE A 168 23.54 -23.37 -15.33
N ARG A 169 24.24 -22.42 -14.69
CA ARG A 169 23.90 -21.00 -14.77
C ARG A 169 23.82 -20.52 -16.20
N ALA A 170 24.88 -20.76 -16.99
CA ALA A 170 24.96 -20.27 -18.36
C ALA A 170 23.89 -20.90 -19.27
N ALA A 171 23.58 -22.18 -19.07
CA ALA A 171 22.52 -22.87 -19.79
C ALA A 171 21.14 -22.30 -19.45
N LEU A 172 20.85 -22.11 -18.16
CA LEU A 172 19.57 -21.58 -17.70
C LEU A 172 19.39 -20.11 -18.12
N ASP A 173 20.42 -19.28 -17.98
CA ASP A 173 20.42 -17.89 -18.43
C ASP A 173 20.04 -17.77 -19.90
N LYS A 174 20.74 -18.53 -20.76
CA LYS A 174 20.48 -18.59 -22.20
C LYS A 174 19.05 -19.06 -22.50
N ALA A 175 18.56 -20.08 -21.79
CA ALA A 175 17.20 -20.59 -21.97
C ALA A 175 16.14 -19.54 -21.61
N VAL A 176 16.31 -18.85 -20.48
CA VAL A 176 15.39 -17.79 -20.05
C VAL A 176 15.39 -16.63 -21.04
N LEU A 177 16.56 -16.16 -21.48
CA LEU A 177 16.66 -15.08 -22.46
C LEU A 177 16.03 -15.46 -23.81
N HIS A 178 16.15 -16.72 -24.24
CA HIS A 178 15.52 -17.21 -25.47
C HIS A 178 13.99 -17.37 -25.35
N ASP A 179 13.49 -17.72 -24.16
CA ASP A 179 12.06 -17.85 -23.88
C ASP A 179 11.32 -16.50 -23.87
N MET A 180 12.04 -15.40 -23.61
CA MET A 180 11.48 -14.05 -23.61
C MET A 180 10.98 -13.63 -25.00
N ARG A 181 9.66 -13.67 -25.22
CA ARG A 181 9.02 -13.21 -26.47
C ARG A 181 9.31 -11.74 -26.79
N THR A 182 9.39 -10.89 -25.76
CA THR A 182 9.74 -9.47 -25.88
C THR A 182 10.63 -9.06 -24.71
N ASN A 183 11.83 -8.55 -25.00
CA ASN A 183 12.76 -8.05 -23.98
C ASN A 183 12.63 -6.53 -23.79
N LYS A 184 11.46 -6.07 -23.33
CA LYS A 184 11.16 -4.64 -23.20
C LYS A 184 12.07 -3.91 -22.21
N ASP A 185 12.48 -4.59 -21.15
CA ASP A 185 13.31 -4.05 -20.08
C ASP A 185 14.81 -4.18 -20.38
N ASN A 186 15.16 -4.69 -21.56
CA ASN A 186 16.53 -4.89 -22.00
C ASN A 186 17.38 -5.71 -21.01
N VAL A 187 16.81 -6.81 -20.51
CA VAL A 187 17.50 -7.78 -19.65
C VAL A 187 18.68 -8.37 -20.41
N GLN A 188 19.89 -8.11 -19.92
CA GLN A 188 21.13 -8.64 -20.51
C GLN A 188 21.51 -9.98 -19.91
N GLU A 189 21.24 -10.14 -18.62
CA GLU A 189 21.52 -11.33 -17.84
C GLU A 189 20.29 -11.66 -17.01
N ALA A 190 19.69 -12.82 -17.23
CA ALA A 190 18.48 -13.27 -16.56
C ALA A 190 18.81 -14.02 -15.26
N VAL A 191 19.86 -14.84 -15.25
CA VAL A 191 20.31 -15.64 -14.10
C VAL A 191 21.65 -15.13 -13.59
N LEU A 192 21.58 -14.45 -12.45
CA LEU A 192 22.70 -13.74 -11.84
C LEU A 192 23.65 -14.69 -11.11
N GLU A 193 23.08 -15.59 -10.33
CA GLU A 193 23.85 -16.46 -9.45
C GLU A 193 23.17 -17.81 -9.28
N VAL A 194 23.97 -18.86 -9.15
CA VAL A 194 23.53 -20.17 -8.70
C VAL A 194 24.48 -20.69 -7.63
N GLU A 195 23.94 -21.13 -6.51
CA GLU A 195 24.73 -21.65 -5.39
C GLU A 195 24.13 -22.94 -4.82
N LEU A 196 24.99 -23.78 -4.22
CA LEU A 196 24.54 -24.97 -3.50
C LEU A 196 24.28 -24.64 -2.04
N VAL A 197 23.10 -25.00 -1.56
CA VAL A 197 22.67 -24.80 -0.17
C VAL A 197 22.10 -26.08 0.40
N GLU A 198 22.37 -26.33 1.68
CA GLU A 198 21.79 -27.45 2.41
C GLU A 198 20.51 -26.97 3.12
N ARG A 199 19.37 -27.59 2.78
CA ARG A 199 18.04 -27.22 3.29
C ARG A 199 17.17 -28.46 3.49
N GLN A 200 16.00 -28.27 4.10
CA GLN A 200 15.01 -29.32 4.27
C GLN A 200 13.65 -28.83 3.75
N SER A 201 12.90 -29.74 3.14
CA SER A 201 11.51 -29.48 2.75
C SER A 201 10.63 -29.43 4.00
N ILE A 202 9.78 -28.41 4.11
CA ILE A 202 8.73 -28.35 5.14
C ILE A 202 7.69 -29.48 4.99
N MET A 203 7.53 -30.00 3.78
CA MET A 203 6.58 -31.07 3.48
C MET A 203 7.19 -32.43 3.81
N GLY A 204 6.55 -33.15 4.74
CA GLY A 204 6.99 -34.46 5.21
C GLY A 204 7.95 -34.36 6.41
N TYR A 205 8.08 -35.46 7.16
CA TYR A 205 9.10 -35.58 8.20
C TYR A 205 10.21 -36.52 7.71
N ASN A 206 11.40 -35.96 7.54
CA ASN A 206 12.58 -36.69 7.06
C ASN A 206 13.70 -36.72 8.12
N GLY A 207 13.36 -36.57 9.40
CA GLY A 207 14.35 -36.42 10.47
C GLY A 207 15.08 -35.09 10.41
N GLU A 208 16.37 -35.09 10.78
CA GLU A 208 17.27 -33.92 10.72
C GLU A 208 18.11 -33.90 9.43
N ASP A 209 17.81 -34.79 8.47
CA ASP A 209 18.55 -34.90 7.23
C ASP A 209 18.37 -33.64 6.38
N LEU A 210 19.49 -33.03 6.02
CA LEU A 210 19.56 -31.95 5.04
C LEU A 210 19.77 -32.54 3.64
N PHE A 211 19.17 -31.88 2.66
CA PHE A 211 19.33 -32.20 1.25
C PHE A 211 19.97 -31.01 0.55
N THR A 212 20.74 -31.31 -0.49
CA THR A 212 21.34 -30.28 -1.33
C THR A 212 20.29 -29.69 -2.27
N PHE A 213 20.18 -28.36 -2.25
CA PHE A 213 19.39 -27.56 -3.17
C PHE A 213 20.30 -26.61 -3.94
N ILE A 214 19.82 -26.18 -5.11
CA ILE A 214 20.41 -25.10 -5.89
C ILE A 214 19.55 -23.86 -5.64
N ARG A 215 20.11 -22.80 -5.07
CA ARG A 215 19.48 -21.48 -5.06
C ARG A 215 19.82 -20.78 -6.36
N VAL A 216 18.79 -20.31 -7.07
CA VAL A 216 18.90 -19.61 -8.34
C VAL A 216 18.43 -18.18 -8.13
N THR A 217 19.34 -17.23 -8.26
CA THR A 217 19.07 -15.79 -8.18
C THR A 217 18.89 -15.23 -9.59
N VAL A 218 17.82 -14.49 -9.82
CA VAL A 218 17.47 -13.93 -11.14
C VAL A 218 17.44 -12.41 -11.11
N ALA A 219 17.53 -11.78 -12.27
CA ALA A 219 17.58 -10.32 -12.35
C ALA A 219 16.26 -9.64 -11.99
N LEU A 220 15.11 -10.20 -12.35
CA LEU A 220 13.80 -9.58 -12.13
C LEU A 220 12.78 -10.60 -11.60
N PRO A 221 11.83 -10.21 -10.71
CA PRO A 221 10.90 -11.15 -10.09
C PRO A 221 10.05 -11.94 -11.09
N LYS A 222 9.63 -11.29 -12.19
CA LYS A 222 8.85 -11.92 -13.25
C LYS A 222 9.55 -13.09 -13.96
N LEU A 223 10.88 -13.19 -13.84
CA LEU A 223 11.66 -14.28 -14.45
C LEU A 223 11.54 -15.59 -13.67
N LEU A 224 11.11 -15.56 -12.39
CA LEU A 224 10.96 -16.76 -11.57
C LEU A 224 9.98 -17.78 -12.18
N ALA A 225 8.88 -17.31 -12.76
CA ALA A 225 7.89 -18.15 -13.43
C ALA A 225 8.44 -18.80 -14.71
N ALA A 226 9.31 -18.09 -15.45
CA ALA A 226 9.98 -18.63 -16.62
C ALA A 226 11.01 -19.68 -16.23
N VAL A 227 11.87 -19.38 -15.24
CA VAL A 227 12.87 -20.32 -14.71
C VAL A 227 12.21 -21.62 -14.24
N LYS A 228 11.16 -21.54 -13.42
CA LYS A 228 10.41 -22.72 -12.97
C LYS A 228 9.93 -23.57 -14.16
N ARG A 229 9.26 -22.95 -15.12
CA ARG A 229 8.69 -23.65 -16.28
C ARG A 229 9.76 -24.31 -17.14
N LEU A 230 10.89 -23.63 -17.36
CA LEU A 230 11.99 -24.14 -18.17
C LEU A 230 12.69 -25.33 -17.49
N LEU A 231 12.89 -25.26 -16.17
CA LEU A 231 13.42 -26.38 -15.38
C LEU A 231 12.52 -27.63 -15.47
N GLU A 232 11.20 -27.46 -15.51
CA GLU A 232 10.23 -28.56 -15.60
C GLU A 232 10.08 -29.16 -17.01
N ARG A 233 10.43 -28.42 -18.06
CA ARG A 233 10.10 -28.79 -19.46
C ARG A 233 11.29 -29.02 -20.36
N GLU A 234 12.42 -28.37 -20.10
CA GLU A 234 13.57 -28.37 -20.99
C GLU A 234 14.75 -29.15 -20.40
N GLN A 235 15.47 -29.84 -21.29
CA GLN A 235 16.75 -30.44 -20.95
C GLN A 235 17.83 -29.35 -20.98
N LEU A 236 18.12 -28.75 -19.82
CA LEU A 236 19.11 -27.66 -19.73
C LEU A 236 20.55 -28.15 -19.93
N MET A 237 20.88 -29.35 -19.43
CA MET A 237 22.22 -29.94 -19.56
C MET A 237 22.09 -31.38 -20.08
N PRO A 238 22.93 -31.82 -21.05
CA PRO A 238 22.91 -33.20 -21.53
C PRO A 238 23.34 -34.23 -20.47
N SER A 239 24.20 -33.81 -19.54
CA SER A 239 24.79 -34.67 -18.51
C SER A 239 23.91 -34.88 -17.28
N MET A 240 22.82 -34.10 -17.14
CA MET A 240 21.97 -34.10 -15.95
C MET A 240 20.51 -33.93 -16.30
N ASP A 241 19.66 -34.66 -15.59
CA ASP A 241 18.21 -34.56 -15.70
C ASP A 241 17.64 -33.74 -14.55
N PHE A 242 16.88 -32.70 -14.90
CA PHE A 242 16.21 -31.80 -13.96
C PHE A 242 14.68 -31.99 -13.94
N GLN A 243 14.11 -32.87 -14.78
CA GLN A 243 12.65 -33.01 -14.90
C GLN A 243 11.98 -33.46 -13.59
N ASP A 244 12.66 -34.29 -12.80
CA ASP A 244 12.18 -34.73 -11.49
C ASP A 244 12.57 -33.77 -10.34
N CYS A 245 13.31 -32.70 -10.63
CA CYS A 245 13.76 -31.75 -9.63
C CYS A 245 12.62 -30.80 -9.26
N ARG A 246 12.17 -30.88 -8.00
CA ARG A 246 11.12 -30.00 -7.49
C ARG A 246 11.65 -28.58 -7.31
N VAL A 247 10.87 -27.60 -7.75
CA VAL A 247 11.10 -26.18 -7.55
C VAL A 247 10.28 -25.68 -6.37
N TYR A 248 10.91 -24.91 -5.49
CA TYR A 248 10.35 -24.37 -4.26
C TYR A 248 10.41 -22.85 -4.27
N GLU A 249 9.50 -22.21 -3.53
CA GLU A 249 9.46 -20.75 -3.32
C GLU A 249 9.36 -19.90 -4.60
N SER A 250 8.95 -20.50 -5.71
CA SER A 250 8.81 -19.85 -7.02
C SER A 250 7.58 -18.95 -7.19
N ASN A 251 6.70 -18.91 -6.19
CA ASN A 251 5.42 -18.18 -6.23
C ASN A 251 5.20 -17.39 -4.93
N ILE A 252 6.27 -16.80 -4.41
CA ILE A 252 6.20 -15.88 -3.27
C ILE A 252 6.37 -14.48 -3.82
N ASP A 253 5.46 -13.58 -3.44
CA ASP A 253 5.50 -12.20 -3.88
C ASP A 253 6.81 -11.54 -3.43
N PHE A 254 7.40 -10.73 -4.31
CA PHE A 254 8.74 -10.19 -4.10
C PHE A 254 8.81 -9.30 -2.86
N ASP A 255 7.76 -8.53 -2.59
CA ASP A 255 7.66 -7.66 -1.42
C ASP A 255 7.61 -8.48 -0.12
N ILE A 256 6.84 -9.58 -0.12
CA ILE A 256 6.76 -10.51 1.02
C ILE A 256 8.09 -11.21 1.25
N ARG A 257 8.78 -11.61 0.17
CA ARG A 257 10.12 -12.18 0.24
C ARG A 257 11.11 -11.18 0.85
N PHE A 258 11.09 -9.94 0.40
CA PHE A 258 11.91 -8.86 0.96
C PHE A 258 11.65 -8.68 2.46
N MET A 259 10.38 -8.60 2.87
CA MET A 259 9.98 -8.45 4.27
C MET A 259 10.50 -9.59 5.15
N VAL A 260 10.30 -10.84 4.72
CA VAL A 260 10.75 -12.03 5.47
C VAL A 260 12.27 -12.06 5.61
N ASP A 261 13.00 -11.82 4.52
CA ASP A 261 14.46 -11.96 4.52
C ASP A 261 15.17 -10.82 5.28
N THR A 262 14.56 -9.63 5.32
CA THR A 262 15.12 -8.46 6.02
C THR A 262 14.54 -8.26 7.43
N GLY A 263 13.58 -9.09 7.85
CA GLY A 263 12.91 -8.98 9.14
C GLY A 263 11.92 -7.82 9.23
N VAL A 264 11.59 -7.15 8.13
CA VAL A 264 10.60 -6.08 8.11
C VAL A 264 9.21 -6.67 8.29
N VAL A 265 8.54 -6.29 9.38
CA VAL A 265 7.11 -6.60 9.59
C VAL A 265 6.24 -5.38 9.28
N GLY A 266 4.94 -5.61 9.12
CA GLY A 266 3.96 -4.54 8.87
C GLY A 266 4.01 -3.47 9.97
N CYS A 267 4.03 -2.20 9.57
CA CYS A 267 4.09 -1.05 10.47
C CYS A 267 5.30 -1.03 11.44
N SER A 268 6.40 -1.70 11.12
CA SER A 268 7.61 -1.69 11.93
C SER A 268 8.42 -0.40 11.79
N TRP A 269 9.28 -0.15 12.77
CA TRP A 269 10.25 0.94 12.73
C TRP A 269 11.49 0.50 11.96
N ILE A 270 11.90 1.36 11.02
CA ILE A 270 13.10 1.21 10.22
C ILE A 270 14.11 2.26 10.65
N GLU A 271 15.34 1.83 10.90
CA GLU A 271 16.47 2.70 11.16
C GLU A 271 17.50 2.58 10.04
N LEU A 272 17.91 3.72 9.49
CA LEU A 272 19.04 3.85 8.58
C LEU A 272 20.22 4.43 9.38
N PRO A 273 21.20 3.62 9.78
CA PRO A 273 22.35 4.09 10.55
C PRO A 273 23.16 5.19 9.84
N ALA A 274 23.86 6.00 10.62
CA ALA A 274 24.78 7.00 10.07
C ALA A 274 25.80 6.37 9.11
N GLY A 275 25.93 6.95 7.92
CA GLY A 275 26.83 6.50 6.85
C GLY A 275 26.29 5.37 5.98
N SER A 276 25.10 4.82 6.26
CA SER A 276 24.51 3.75 5.45
C SER A 276 23.56 4.23 4.36
N TRP A 277 23.17 5.50 4.39
CA TRP A 277 22.19 6.08 3.49
C TRP A 277 22.69 7.37 2.83
N THR A 278 22.08 7.72 1.70
CA THR A 278 22.32 8.99 1.01
C THR A 278 21.00 9.69 0.71
N ALA A 279 20.99 11.03 0.70
CA ALA A 279 19.79 11.79 0.40
C ALA A 279 19.71 12.14 -1.09
N ARG A 280 18.56 11.91 -1.71
CA ARG A 280 18.26 12.45 -3.05
C ARG A 280 17.98 13.94 -2.94
N ARG A 281 18.64 14.73 -3.78
CA ARG A 281 18.52 16.21 -3.77
C ARG A 281 18.36 16.74 -5.20
N LYS A 282 17.61 17.83 -5.35
CA LYS A 282 17.47 18.50 -6.65
C LYS A 282 18.85 18.90 -7.19
N GLY A 283 19.14 18.51 -8.43
CA GLY A 283 20.40 18.81 -9.10
C GLY A 283 21.53 17.78 -8.87
N VAL A 284 21.31 16.75 -8.05
CA VAL A 284 22.23 15.62 -7.86
C VAL A 284 21.51 14.35 -8.31
N GLN A 285 22.17 13.49 -9.09
CA GLN A 285 21.59 12.21 -9.50
C GLN A 285 21.84 11.12 -8.44
N PRO A 286 20.86 10.25 -8.15
CA PRO A 286 19.49 10.30 -8.65
C PRO A 286 18.70 11.47 -8.03
N VAL A 287 17.91 12.14 -8.88
CA VAL A 287 17.02 13.20 -8.41
C VAL A 287 15.83 12.60 -7.65
N PRO A 288 15.19 13.35 -6.74
CA PRO A 288 13.95 12.90 -6.10
C PRO A 288 12.85 12.62 -7.13
N GLU A 289 12.15 11.50 -6.95
CA GLU A 289 11.05 11.04 -7.82
C GLU A 289 9.69 11.08 -7.11
N THR A 290 9.70 11.26 -5.79
CA THR A 290 8.49 11.29 -4.95
C THR A 290 8.16 12.71 -4.47
N ARG A 291 7.09 12.85 -3.70
CA ARG A 291 6.69 14.09 -3.01
C ARG A 291 7.02 14.08 -1.52
N CYS A 292 7.62 13.01 -1.00
CA CYS A 292 8.02 12.93 0.40
C CYS A 292 9.05 14.01 0.74
N GLN A 293 9.07 14.44 2.00
CA GLN A 293 10.01 15.46 2.46
C GLN A 293 11.45 14.95 2.50
N LEU A 294 11.62 13.68 2.86
CA LEU A 294 12.90 12.99 2.91
C LEU A 294 12.87 11.83 1.90
N GLU A 295 13.71 11.92 0.87
CA GLU A 295 13.89 10.83 -0.11
C GLU A 295 15.35 10.37 -0.08
N VAL A 296 15.56 9.08 0.17
CA VAL A 296 16.88 8.53 0.49
C VAL A 296 17.13 7.21 -0.23
N ASP A 297 18.40 6.86 -0.40
CA ASP A 297 18.84 5.57 -0.93
C ASP A 297 19.65 4.83 0.14
N VAL A 298 19.40 3.52 0.28
CA VAL A 298 20.07 2.62 1.24
C VAL A 298 20.22 1.23 0.65
N ALA A 299 21.26 0.49 1.07
CA ALA A 299 21.42 -0.92 0.71
C ALA A 299 20.49 -1.82 1.54
N PHE A 300 19.95 -2.89 0.96
CA PHE A 300 19.01 -3.80 1.64
C PHE A 300 19.58 -4.47 2.90
N ASN A 301 20.90 -4.56 3.00
CA ASN A 301 21.62 -5.17 4.12
C ASN A 301 22.24 -4.14 5.08
N ALA A 302 21.89 -2.85 4.95
CA ALA A 302 22.50 -1.77 5.71
C ALA A 302 21.51 -0.97 6.58
N PHE A 303 20.20 -1.28 6.52
CA PHE A 303 19.19 -0.77 7.44
C PHE A 303 18.91 -1.79 8.55
N VAL A 304 18.26 -1.33 9.62
CA VAL A 304 17.78 -2.16 10.73
C VAL A 304 16.26 -2.11 10.78
N ALA A 305 15.61 -3.28 10.75
CA ALA A 305 14.20 -3.42 11.05
C ALA A 305 14.06 -3.76 12.54
N HIS A 306 13.33 -2.94 13.28
CA HIS A 306 13.11 -3.15 14.71
C HIS A 306 11.83 -3.94 14.95
N ASP A 307 11.91 -4.95 15.82
CA ASP A 307 10.74 -5.66 16.32
C ASP A 307 9.81 -4.68 17.06
N PRO A 308 8.48 -4.77 16.91
CA PRO A 308 7.53 -3.83 17.49
C PRO A 308 7.30 -4.06 19.00
N GLU A 309 8.38 -4.05 19.77
CA GLU A 309 8.41 -4.28 21.21
C GLU A 309 9.10 -3.12 21.93
N GLY A 310 8.80 -2.94 23.22
CA GLY A 310 9.45 -1.92 24.05
C GLY A 310 9.31 -0.51 23.47
N GLU A 311 10.43 0.17 23.21
CA GLU A 311 10.44 1.53 22.64
C GLU A 311 9.97 1.60 21.17
N TRP A 312 9.99 0.47 20.47
CA TRP A 312 9.60 0.33 19.07
C TRP A 312 8.14 -0.08 18.90
N ALA A 313 7.40 -0.24 20.00
CA ALA A 313 5.95 -0.43 19.99
C ALA A 313 5.17 0.89 19.78
N LYS A 314 5.87 2.04 19.81
CA LYS A 314 5.27 3.36 19.56
C LYS A 314 4.75 3.48 18.12
N VAL A 315 3.82 4.41 17.91
CA VAL A 315 3.22 4.67 16.60
C VAL A 315 3.55 6.11 16.19
N ALA A 316 3.97 6.29 14.94
CA ALA A 316 4.23 7.59 14.34
C ALA A 316 2.94 8.41 14.26
N PRO A 317 3.03 9.75 14.26
CA PRO A 317 1.85 10.63 14.20
C PRO A 317 1.29 10.70 12.77
N PHE A 318 0.75 9.59 12.28
CA PHE A 318 0.15 9.49 10.95
C PHE A 318 -0.97 10.50 10.76
N ARG A 319 -1.05 11.11 9.58
CA ARG A 319 -2.16 11.97 9.15
C ARG A 319 -3.26 11.11 8.54
N ILE A 320 -4.42 11.12 9.18
CA ILE A 320 -5.60 10.39 8.74
C ILE A 320 -6.59 11.41 8.18
N LEU A 321 -6.85 11.35 6.87
CA LEU A 321 -7.84 12.17 6.18
C LEU A 321 -9.11 11.35 5.96
N SER A 322 -10.20 11.76 6.61
CA SER A 322 -11.55 11.31 6.28
C SER A 322 -12.21 12.31 5.34
N PHE A 323 -12.85 11.84 4.28
CA PHE A 323 -13.58 12.71 3.36
C PHE A 323 -14.89 12.08 2.87
N ASP A 324 -15.78 12.92 2.36
CA ASP A 324 -17.10 12.59 1.82
C ASP A 324 -17.47 13.59 0.72
N ILE A 325 -18.13 13.12 -0.35
CA ILE A 325 -18.55 13.96 -1.47
C ILE A 325 -20.08 14.06 -1.56
N GLU A 326 -20.56 15.22 -2.03
CA GLU A 326 -21.96 15.44 -2.34
C GLU A 326 -22.15 15.78 -3.82
N CYS A 327 -23.16 15.18 -4.46
CA CYS A 327 -23.44 15.33 -5.89
C CYS A 327 -24.86 15.87 -6.13
N ALA A 328 -25.02 16.76 -7.10
CA ALA A 328 -26.32 17.30 -7.47
C ALA A 328 -27.04 16.43 -8.52
N GLY A 329 -27.75 15.39 -8.05
CA GLY A 329 -28.45 14.43 -8.91
C GLY A 329 -29.77 14.94 -9.53
N ARG A 330 -30.14 14.38 -10.69
CA ARG A 330 -31.47 14.53 -11.30
C ARG A 330 -32.55 13.80 -10.49
N LYS A 331 -33.75 14.38 -10.41
CA LYS A 331 -34.86 13.85 -9.61
C LYS A 331 -35.20 12.39 -9.96
N GLY A 332 -35.13 11.51 -8.95
CA GLY A 332 -35.49 10.10 -9.07
C GLY A 332 -34.46 9.22 -9.80
N ILE A 333 -33.27 9.77 -10.08
CA ILE A 333 -32.16 9.08 -10.73
C ILE A 333 -30.98 9.09 -9.76
N PHE A 334 -30.34 7.95 -9.55
CA PHE A 334 -29.11 7.88 -8.76
C PHE A 334 -28.00 8.64 -9.50
N PRO A 335 -27.14 9.42 -8.82
CA PRO A 335 -26.13 10.25 -9.49
C PRO A 335 -25.24 9.45 -10.45
N GLU A 336 -25.02 10.00 -11.64
CA GLU A 336 -24.16 9.44 -12.69
C GLU A 336 -23.01 10.42 -12.98
N PRO A 337 -21.73 10.01 -12.91
CA PRO A 337 -20.57 10.92 -13.03
C PRO A 337 -20.53 11.73 -14.33
N GLN A 338 -21.15 11.24 -15.40
CA GLN A 338 -21.18 11.92 -16.70
C GLN A 338 -22.24 13.03 -16.78
N HIS A 339 -23.10 13.17 -15.76
CA HIS A 339 -24.29 14.03 -15.82
C HIS A 339 -24.49 14.89 -14.58
N ASP A 340 -24.17 14.36 -13.40
CA ASP A 340 -24.52 14.95 -12.13
C ASP A 340 -23.20 15.44 -11.47
N PRO A 341 -23.01 16.75 -11.24
CA PRO A 341 -21.73 17.28 -10.80
C PRO A 341 -21.49 17.06 -9.30
N VAL A 342 -20.22 16.96 -8.92
CA VAL A 342 -19.78 17.08 -7.53
C VAL A 342 -19.93 18.54 -7.10
N ILE A 343 -20.66 18.77 -6.00
CA ILE A 343 -20.97 20.10 -5.49
C ILE A 343 -20.30 20.40 -4.16
N GLN A 344 -19.97 19.40 -3.34
CA GLN A 344 -19.21 19.60 -2.10
C GLN A 344 -18.25 18.45 -1.84
N ILE A 345 -17.13 18.74 -1.19
CA ILE A 345 -16.22 17.75 -0.64
C ILE A 345 -15.83 18.18 0.77
N ALA A 346 -16.27 17.43 1.78
CA ALA A 346 -15.96 17.68 3.18
C ALA A 346 -14.73 16.87 3.60
N ASN A 347 -13.87 17.45 4.44
CA ASN A 347 -12.65 16.81 4.92
C ASN A 347 -12.45 17.03 6.42
N MET A 348 -12.07 15.97 7.12
CA MET A 348 -11.55 16.03 8.49
C MET A 348 -10.19 15.34 8.56
N VAL A 349 -9.23 16.00 9.21
CA VAL A 349 -7.87 15.46 9.37
C VAL A 349 -7.48 15.42 10.84
N ILE A 350 -7.07 14.24 11.29
CA ILE A 350 -6.55 14.01 12.63
C ILE A 350 -5.13 13.44 12.54
N ARG A 351 -4.29 13.73 13.54
CA ARG A 351 -3.02 13.02 13.71
C ARG A 351 -3.22 11.87 14.67
N GLN A 352 -2.66 10.71 14.34
CA GLN A 352 -2.72 9.54 15.19
C GLN A 352 -2.22 9.88 16.62
N GLY A 353 -3.07 9.63 17.61
CA GLY A 353 -2.79 9.91 19.02
C GLY A 353 -3.33 11.25 19.55
N GLU A 354 -3.75 12.17 18.68
CA GLU A 354 -4.49 13.38 19.10
C GLU A 354 -5.96 13.03 19.39
N GLN A 355 -6.61 13.79 20.29
CA GLN A 355 -8.02 13.59 20.65
C GLN A 355 -8.99 14.25 19.66
N GLU A 356 -8.56 15.33 19.01
CA GLU A 356 -9.39 16.11 18.10
C GLU A 356 -8.71 16.30 16.74
N PRO A 357 -9.49 16.40 15.65
CA PRO A 357 -8.95 16.75 14.35
C PRO A 357 -8.41 18.18 14.36
N PHE A 358 -7.21 18.36 13.79
CA PHE A 358 -6.57 19.68 13.69
C PHE A 358 -7.05 20.47 12.46
N LEU A 359 -7.74 19.81 11.53
CA LEU A 359 -8.25 20.44 10.32
C LEU A 359 -9.65 19.92 9.97
N ARG A 360 -10.57 20.88 9.77
CA ARG A 360 -11.92 20.67 9.27
C ARG A 360 -12.13 21.65 8.12
N ASN A 361 -12.43 21.16 6.92
CA ASN A 361 -12.74 22.03 5.79
C ASN A 361 -13.83 21.44 4.89
N VAL A 362 -14.45 22.31 4.10
CA VAL A 362 -15.42 21.92 3.07
C VAL A 362 -15.14 22.73 1.81
N PHE A 363 -14.94 22.01 0.70
CA PHE A 363 -14.85 22.59 -0.63
C PHE A 363 -16.26 22.64 -1.20
N THR A 364 -16.71 23.79 -1.71
CA THR A 364 -18.09 23.97 -2.20
C THR A 364 -18.11 24.55 -3.60
N LEU A 365 -19.05 24.08 -4.43
CA LEU A 365 -19.40 24.71 -5.69
C LEU A 365 -20.32 25.90 -5.40
N ASN A 366 -20.00 27.05 -5.98
CA ASN A 366 -20.57 28.35 -5.64
C ASN A 366 -20.29 28.75 -4.18
N THR A 367 -21.01 29.78 -3.73
CA THR A 367 -20.87 30.38 -2.40
C THR A 367 -21.49 29.51 -1.31
N CYS A 368 -20.81 29.42 -0.17
CA CYS A 368 -21.36 28.87 1.07
C CYS A 368 -21.18 29.87 2.22
N ALA A 369 -22.11 29.87 3.18
CA ALA A 369 -21.99 30.70 4.38
C ALA A 369 -20.87 30.16 5.30
N PRO A 370 -20.22 31.02 6.11
CA PRO A 370 -19.22 30.54 7.07
C PRO A 370 -19.79 29.52 8.05
N ILE A 371 -18.99 28.50 8.40
CA ILE A 371 -19.32 27.48 9.39
C ILE A 371 -18.33 27.62 10.55
N VAL A 372 -18.82 27.72 11.78
CA VAL A 372 -17.97 27.85 12.96
C VAL A 372 -17.11 26.59 13.12
N GLY A 373 -15.80 26.76 13.31
CA GLY A 373 -14.87 25.64 13.49
C GLY A 373 -14.45 24.91 12.22
N ALA A 374 -14.91 25.33 11.03
CA ALA A 374 -14.53 24.74 9.75
C ALA A 374 -14.15 25.78 8.70
N GLN A 375 -13.17 25.46 7.86
CA GLN A 375 -12.78 26.30 6.73
C GLN A 375 -13.69 26.04 5.53
N VAL A 376 -14.35 27.08 5.03
CA VAL A 376 -15.21 27.02 3.83
C VAL A 376 -14.43 27.52 2.61
N LEU A 377 -14.26 26.66 1.61
CA LEU A 377 -13.48 26.91 0.39
C LEU A 377 -14.43 26.87 -0.82
N SER A 378 -14.93 28.04 -1.23
CA SER A 378 -15.92 28.16 -2.31
C SER A 378 -15.27 28.40 -3.68
N HIS A 379 -15.71 27.64 -4.70
CA HIS A 379 -15.18 27.66 -6.07
C HIS A 379 -16.28 27.91 -7.11
N LYS A 380 -15.93 28.53 -8.24
CA LYS A 380 -16.94 28.93 -9.24
C LYS A 380 -17.33 27.80 -10.19
N THR A 381 -16.44 26.86 -10.41
CA THR A 381 -16.65 25.72 -11.30
C THR A 381 -16.23 24.43 -10.59
N GLU A 382 -16.83 23.32 -10.99
CA GLU A 382 -16.49 21.98 -10.48
C GLU A 382 -15.02 21.65 -10.76
N GLN A 383 -14.51 21.99 -11.95
CA GLN A 383 -13.10 21.82 -12.29
C GLN A 383 -12.17 22.50 -11.27
N GLU A 384 -12.47 23.75 -10.90
CA GLU A 384 -11.66 24.48 -9.91
C GLU A 384 -11.74 23.82 -8.53
N LEU A 385 -12.93 23.36 -8.13
CA LEU A 385 -13.13 22.62 -6.89
C LEU A 385 -12.25 21.37 -6.83
N LEU A 386 -12.32 20.52 -7.86
CA LEU A 386 -11.55 19.27 -7.94
C LEU A 386 -10.04 19.53 -7.99
N ASP A 387 -9.59 20.52 -8.78
CA ASP A 387 -8.17 20.88 -8.86
C ASP A 387 -7.64 21.37 -7.50
N ARG A 388 -8.44 22.15 -6.78
CA ARG A 388 -8.08 22.69 -5.47
C ARG A 388 -8.09 21.62 -4.38
N TRP A 389 -9.06 20.71 -4.40
CA TRP A 389 -9.06 19.55 -3.51
C TRP A 389 -7.85 18.64 -3.78
N ALA A 390 -7.52 18.38 -5.04
CA ALA A 390 -6.31 17.62 -5.39
C ALA A 390 -5.02 18.33 -4.95
N CYS A 391 -4.95 19.66 -5.02
CA CYS A 391 -3.83 20.43 -4.46
C CYS A 391 -3.75 20.29 -2.94
N PHE A 392 -4.89 20.38 -2.26
CA PHE A 392 -5.00 20.21 -0.82
C PHE A 392 -4.50 18.83 -0.37
N VAL A 393 -4.95 17.73 -1.00
CA VAL A 393 -4.48 16.37 -0.65
C VAL A 393 -2.97 16.23 -0.85
N ARG A 394 -2.42 16.76 -1.96
CA ARG A 394 -0.97 16.73 -2.23
C ARG A 394 -0.14 17.55 -1.23
N GLU A 395 -0.70 18.64 -0.71
CA GLU A 395 -0.03 19.50 0.26
C GLU A 395 -0.15 18.96 1.69
N LEU A 396 -1.33 18.42 2.02
CA LEU A 396 -1.61 17.76 3.28
C LEU A 396 -0.76 16.50 3.46
N ASP A 397 -0.47 15.77 2.37
CA ASP A 397 0.33 14.55 2.38
C ASP A 397 -0.20 13.52 3.42
N PRO A 398 -1.48 13.08 3.33
CA PRO A 398 -2.06 12.15 4.29
C PRO A 398 -1.46 10.74 4.16
N ASP A 399 -1.29 10.06 5.29
CA ASP A 399 -0.79 8.68 5.33
C ASP A 399 -1.91 7.66 5.13
N ILE A 400 -3.11 8.00 5.61
CA ILE A 400 -4.29 7.14 5.51
C ILE A 400 -5.46 7.97 4.96
N LEU A 401 -6.06 7.49 3.88
CA LEU A 401 -7.35 7.96 3.37
C LEU A 401 -8.45 7.04 3.89
N THR A 402 -9.47 7.62 4.51
CA THR A 402 -10.62 6.89 5.06
C THR A 402 -11.93 7.62 4.78
N GLY A 403 -13.04 6.96 5.09
CA GLY A 403 -14.40 7.42 4.81
C GLY A 403 -15.36 6.25 4.67
N TYR A 404 -16.62 6.53 4.38
CA TYR A 404 -17.64 5.50 4.21
C TYR A 404 -17.93 5.29 2.73
N ASN A 405 -17.74 4.06 2.22
CA ASN A 405 -17.95 3.68 0.82
C ASN A 405 -17.05 4.38 -0.24
N ILE A 406 -15.98 5.05 0.19
CA ILE A 406 -15.06 5.81 -0.70
C ILE A 406 -14.48 4.99 -1.85
N ASN A 407 -14.26 3.69 -1.66
CA ASN A 407 -13.69 2.82 -2.69
C ASN A 407 -14.68 2.46 -3.80
N ASN A 408 -15.99 2.44 -3.52
CA ASN A 408 -17.01 2.04 -4.48
C ASN A 408 -17.84 3.22 -5.02
N PHE A 409 -17.73 4.39 -4.40
CA PHE A 409 -18.47 5.59 -4.82
C PHE A 409 -17.54 6.79 -4.93
N ASP A 410 -17.04 7.36 -3.83
CA ASP A 410 -16.43 8.69 -3.82
C ASP A 410 -15.17 8.83 -4.69
N VAL A 411 -14.26 7.83 -4.68
CA VAL A 411 -13.03 7.88 -5.49
C VAL A 411 -13.29 7.53 -6.97
N PRO A 412 -14.12 6.52 -7.31
CA PRO A 412 -14.45 6.23 -8.70
C PRO A 412 -15.39 7.23 -9.39
N TYR A 413 -16.24 7.93 -8.63
CA TYR A 413 -17.14 8.98 -9.12
C TYR A 413 -16.35 10.19 -9.58
#